data_AF-A0A2L2NFZ8-F1
#
_entry.id   AF-A0A2L2NFZ8-F1
#
_cell.length_a   1.000
_cell.length_b   1.000
_cell.length_c   1.000
_cell.angle_alpha   90.00
_cell.angle_beta   90.00
_cell.angle_gamma   90.00
#
_symmetry.space_group_name_H-M   'P 1'
#
loop_
_entity.id
_entity.type
_entity.pdbx_description
1 polymer ?
#
loop_
_entity_poly.entity_id
_entity_poly.type
_entity_poly.pdbx_seq_one_letter_code
_entity_poly.pdbx_strand_id
1 'polypeptide(L)'
;MAQSVIEALLKSKIGLDANSIGADAIASAIYQRMADCGITDIAHYLGKLQVSTQEWEALIDCVIVPETWFFREPESFAFLKHYVLSEWLPKNPQNVLRVLSVPCATGEEPYSIAIALLEAGLNSTNIHIDAVDVSNKCLLKAQRAIYNQYSFRGNSQSFQERYFQATEAGYHLCEQVKNMVNFINGNLADPVFLADTPLYDVVFCRNLLIYFDVTTKERSIQVLERLLREKGLLFVGHAETWLLFKTQLISVRQNSVVAHRKSTGGENVRKNHHPNLQRQGFTDKNIDVLNKRQLPKKNHSQFVAQERLSVASQNPILPIDLKVNLLETARALADRGRLDEAVKLCNDYLNQNQASTEAYLLLGQVQQAMSQNERAAQSFQKAIYLQPTHQEALTHLALLKEHQGNADSANLLWQRIHRLNKH
;
A
#
# COMPACT_ATOMS: atom_id res chain seq x y z
N MET A 1 2.97 -27.17 -15.85
CA MET A 1 3.87 -27.99 -15.01
C MET A 1 5.12 -27.21 -14.61
N ALA A 2 6.00 -26.81 -15.53
CA ALA A 2 7.23 -26.08 -15.13
C ALA A 2 6.95 -24.66 -14.59
N GLN A 3 6.06 -23.89 -15.23
CA GLN A 3 5.68 -22.55 -14.76
C GLN A 3 5.13 -22.57 -13.32
N SER A 4 4.19 -23.46 -13.02
CA SER A 4 3.62 -23.62 -11.68
C SER A 4 4.68 -24.00 -10.62
N VAL A 5 5.76 -24.69 -11.02
CA VAL A 5 6.89 -24.96 -10.13
C VAL A 5 7.71 -23.69 -9.88
N ILE A 6 7.94 -22.87 -10.91
CA ILE A 6 8.62 -21.57 -10.75
C ILE A 6 7.81 -20.63 -9.85
N GLU A 7 6.48 -20.57 -10.02
CA GLU A 7 5.57 -19.82 -9.15
C GLU A 7 5.64 -20.31 -7.70
N ALA A 8 5.64 -21.62 -7.47
CA ALA A 8 5.80 -22.20 -6.15
C ALA A 8 7.17 -21.88 -5.53
N LEU A 9 8.24 -21.82 -6.34
CA LEU A 9 9.58 -21.42 -5.88
C LEU A 9 9.61 -19.94 -5.49
N LEU A 10 8.98 -19.05 -6.27
CA LEU A 10 8.88 -17.62 -5.94
C LEU A 10 8.14 -17.43 -4.62
N LYS A 11 7.00 -18.11 -4.47
CA LYS A 11 6.26 -18.13 -3.20
C LYS A 11 7.09 -18.64 -2.04
N SER A 12 7.78 -19.77 -2.20
CA SER A 12 8.56 -20.37 -1.14
C SER A 12 9.77 -19.54 -0.73
N LYS A 13 10.46 -18.88 -1.67
CA LYS A 13 11.73 -18.19 -1.41
C LYS A 13 11.54 -16.74 -1.00
N ILE A 14 10.56 -16.05 -1.57
CA ILE A 14 10.36 -14.61 -1.37
C ILE A 14 8.93 -14.22 -1.01
N GLY A 15 8.06 -15.21 -0.79
CA GLY A 15 6.71 -14.97 -0.28
C GLY A 15 5.71 -14.44 -1.31
N LEU A 16 6.14 -14.26 -2.57
CA LEU A 16 5.30 -13.69 -3.64
C LEU A 16 4.16 -14.64 -4.03
N ASP A 17 2.94 -14.11 -4.06
CA ASP A 17 1.75 -14.85 -4.47
C ASP A 17 1.35 -14.54 -5.90
N ALA A 18 1.25 -15.58 -6.73
CA ALA A 18 0.89 -15.45 -8.14
C ALA A 18 -0.51 -14.87 -8.35
N ASN A 19 -1.44 -15.07 -7.41
CA ASN A 19 -2.77 -14.46 -7.48
C ASN A 19 -2.73 -12.95 -7.20
N SER A 20 -1.73 -12.47 -6.45
CA SER A 20 -1.59 -11.07 -6.09
C SER A 20 -0.81 -10.26 -7.14
N ILE A 21 0.13 -10.90 -7.84
CA ILE A 21 0.95 -10.27 -8.91
C ILE A 21 0.32 -10.47 -10.30
N GLY A 22 -0.46 -11.53 -10.46
CA GLY A 22 -0.99 -11.99 -11.75
C GLY A 22 -0.09 -13.04 -12.38
N ALA A 23 -0.64 -14.23 -12.64
CA ALA A 23 0.07 -15.33 -13.29
C ALA A 23 0.64 -14.93 -14.67
N ASP A 24 -0.05 -14.05 -15.40
CA ASP A 24 0.38 -13.54 -16.70
C ASP A 24 1.63 -12.64 -16.60
N ALA A 25 1.74 -11.85 -15.53
CA ALA A 25 2.91 -11.00 -15.29
C ALA A 25 4.14 -11.87 -14.98
N ILE A 26 3.96 -12.91 -14.15
CA ILE A 26 5.02 -13.88 -13.84
C ILE A 26 5.41 -14.65 -15.12
N ALA A 27 4.44 -15.11 -15.90
CA ALA A 27 4.70 -15.78 -17.17
C ALA A 27 5.50 -14.88 -18.13
N SER A 28 5.09 -13.62 -18.27
CA SER A 28 5.79 -12.64 -19.11
C SER A 28 7.24 -12.42 -18.65
N ALA A 29 7.47 -12.32 -17.34
CA ALA A 29 8.81 -12.21 -16.77
C ALA A 29 9.65 -13.47 -17.05
N ILE A 30 9.07 -14.67 -16.89
CA ILE A 30 9.73 -15.93 -17.21
C ILE A 30 10.14 -15.97 -18.69
N TYR A 31 9.22 -15.65 -19.61
CA TYR A 31 9.53 -15.67 -21.05
C TYR A 31 10.58 -14.63 -21.45
N GLN A 32 10.56 -13.45 -20.84
CA GLN A 32 11.60 -12.45 -21.05
C GLN A 32 12.97 -12.98 -20.62
N ARG A 33 13.07 -13.56 -19.41
CA ARG A 33 14.32 -14.10 -18.90
C ARG A 33 14.82 -15.32 -19.68
N MET A 34 13.90 -16.17 -20.13
CA MET A 34 14.19 -17.25 -21.07
C MET A 34 14.84 -16.72 -22.34
N ALA A 35 14.28 -15.68 -22.95
CA ALA A 35 14.85 -15.02 -24.12
C ALA A 35 16.23 -14.42 -23.84
N ASP A 36 16.41 -13.72 -22.72
CA ASP A 36 17.70 -13.14 -22.30
C ASP A 36 18.78 -14.23 -22.09
N CYS A 37 18.38 -15.44 -21.68
CA CYS A 37 19.26 -16.60 -21.52
C CYS A 37 19.49 -17.39 -22.81
N GLY A 38 18.76 -17.11 -23.89
CA GLY A 38 18.72 -17.94 -25.09
C GLY A 38 18.11 -19.33 -24.86
N ILE A 39 17.21 -19.47 -23.89
CA ILE A 39 16.54 -20.73 -23.55
C ILE A 39 15.09 -20.70 -24.05
N THR A 40 14.68 -21.68 -24.85
CA THR A 40 13.33 -21.75 -25.42
C THR A 40 12.41 -22.73 -24.69
N ASP A 41 12.98 -23.66 -23.91
CA ASP A 41 12.23 -24.63 -23.12
C ASP A 41 12.18 -24.24 -21.64
N ILE A 42 10.97 -24.19 -21.08
CA ILE A 42 10.74 -23.76 -19.71
C ILE A 42 11.26 -24.77 -18.68
N ALA A 43 11.34 -26.07 -19.02
CA ALA A 43 11.90 -27.07 -18.10
C ALA A 43 13.43 -26.90 -17.99
N HIS A 44 14.12 -26.63 -19.10
CA HIS A 44 15.53 -26.23 -19.09
C HIS A 44 15.77 -24.93 -18.31
N TYR A 45 14.88 -23.95 -18.45
CA TYR A 45 14.97 -22.70 -17.68
C TYR A 45 14.79 -22.94 -16.18
N LEU A 46 13.82 -23.77 -15.78
CA LEU A 46 13.67 -24.21 -14.38
C LEU A 46 14.95 -24.88 -13.86
N GLY A 47 15.59 -25.74 -14.66
CA GLY A 47 16.89 -26.32 -14.32
C GLY A 47 17.97 -25.28 -14.06
N LYS A 48 18.05 -24.22 -14.90
CA LYS A 48 18.98 -23.10 -14.70
C LYS A 48 18.69 -22.33 -13.40
N LEU A 49 17.42 -22.03 -13.11
CA LEU A 49 17.02 -21.32 -11.89
C LEU A 49 17.42 -22.06 -10.60
N GLN A 50 17.46 -23.39 -10.63
CA GLN A 50 17.84 -24.20 -9.47
C GLN A 50 19.34 -24.16 -9.17
N VAL A 51 20.19 -23.87 -10.16
CA VAL A 51 21.66 -23.88 -10.01
C VAL A 51 22.31 -22.50 -10.08
N SER A 52 21.60 -21.50 -10.60
CA SER A 52 22.15 -20.15 -10.79
C SER A 52 21.44 -19.13 -9.90
N THR A 53 22.12 -18.70 -8.83
CA THR A 53 21.66 -17.60 -7.97
C THR A 53 21.50 -16.30 -8.76
N GLN A 54 22.42 -16.02 -9.69
CA GLN A 54 22.36 -14.83 -10.54
C GLN A 54 21.10 -14.81 -11.41
N GLU A 55 20.73 -15.94 -12.02
CA GLU A 55 19.50 -15.99 -12.83
C GLU A 55 18.24 -15.91 -11.96
N TRP A 56 18.30 -16.51 -10.78
CA TRP A 56 17.23 -16.39 -9.80
C TRP A 56 16.98 -14.92 -9.41
N GLU A 57 18.04 -14.16 -9.10
CA GLU A 57 17.95 -12.72 -8.82
C GLU A 57 17.41 -11.94 -10.02
N ALA A 58 17.85 -12.27 -11.23
CA ALA A 58 17.38 -11.60 -12.44
C ALA A 58 15.89 -11.86 -12.72
N LEU A 59 15.37 -13.05 -12.41
CA LEU A 59 13.94 -13.33 -12.47
C LEU A 59 13.17 -12.53 -11.42
N ILE A 60 13.65 -12.45 -10.18
CA ILE A 60 13.04 -11.64 -9.13
C ILE A 60 12.94 -10.18 -9.58
N ASP A 61 14.03 -9.61 -10.09
CA ASP A 61 14.07 -8.23 -10.59
C ASP A 61 13.14 -7.98 -11.79
N CYS A 62 12.75 -9.03 -12.51
CA CYS A 62 11.82 -8.94 -13.62
C CYS A 62 10.36 -9.06 -13.17
N VAL A 63 10.10 -9.82 -12.12
CA VAL A 63 8.76 -10.02 -11.53
C VAL A 63 8.38 -8.83 -10.63
N ILE A 64 9.33 -8.35 -9.82
CA ILE A 64 9.14 -7.21 -8.94
C ILE A 64 9.45 -5.95 -9.74
N VAL A 65 8.41 -5.21 -10.12
CA VAL A 65 8.55 -3.87 -10.71
C VAL A 65 8.39 -2.85 -9.58
N PRO A 66 9.49 -2.35 -8.97
CA PRO A 66 9.38 -1.37 -7.91
C PRO A 66 8.88 -0.04 -8.47
N GLU A 67 7.74 0.42 -7.98
CA GLU A 67 7.28 1.79 -8.19
C GLU A 67 7.49 2.58 -6.90
N THR A 68 8.43 3.53 -6.93
CA THR A 68 8.75 4.38 -5.79
C THR A 68 9.12 5.78 -6.26
N TRP A 69 8.93 6.78 -5.40
CA TRP A 69 9.28 8.17 -5.64
C TRP A 69 9.43 8.89 -4.30
N PHE A 70 10.15 10.01 -4.30
CA PHE A 70 10.38 10.79 -3.10
C PHE A 70 9.07 11.31 -2.50
N PHE A 71 8.95 11.20 -1.18
CA PHE A 71 7.78 11.63 -0.41
C PHE A 71 6.44 11.04 -0.90
N ARG A 72 6.44 9.78 -1.34
CA ARG A 72 5.19 9.03 -1.61
C ARG A 72 4.31 9.03 -0.37
N GLU A 73 3.07 9.53 -0.47
CA GLU A 73 2.16 9.82 0.65
C GLU A 73 2.80 10.81 1.65
N PRO A 74 2.90 12.10 1.29
CA PRO A 74 3.62 13.13 2.06
C PRO A 74 3.10 13.30 3.49
N GLU A 75 1.83 12.97 3.74
CA GLU A 75 1.18 12.99 5.05
C GLU A 75 1.89 12.10 6.07
N SER A 76 2.41 10.95 5.63
CA SER A 76 3.17 10.03 6.50
C SER A 76 4.46 10.68 7.01
N PHE A 77 5.17 11.43 6.15
CA PHE A 77 6.38 12.15 6.54
C PHE A 77 6.08 13.37 7.39
N ALA A 78 5.00 14.10 7.08
CA ALA A 78 4.54 15.20 7.93
C ALA A 78 4.20 14.71 9.35
N PHE A 79 3.54 13.55 9.46
CA PHE A 79 3.27 12.92 10.75
C PHE A 79 4.54 12.46 11.45
N LEU A 80 5.49 11.84 10.74
CA LEU A 80 6.78 11.47 11.29
C LEU A 80 7.49 12.68 11.92
N LYS A 81 7.55 13.82 11.20
CA LYS A 81 8.13 15.07 11.71
C LYS A 81 7.43 15.53 12.99
N HIS A 82 6.09 15.50 13.00
CA HIS A 82 5.31 15.88 14.18
C HIS A 82 5.60 14.97 15.37
N TYR A 83 5.53 13.65 15.19
CA TYR A 83 5.82 12.65 16.24
C TYR A 83 7.21 12.85 16.85
N VAL A 84 8.21 13.07 15.99
CA VAL A 84 9.59 13.25 16.44
C VAL A 84 9.72 14.50 17.31
N LEU A 85 9.15 15.62 16.87
CA LEU A 85 9.19 16.89 17.60
C LEU A 85 8.38 16.88 18.90
N SER A 86 7.18 16.30 18.88
CA SER A 86 6.23 16.42 19.98
C SER A 86 6.37 15.31 21.02
N GLU A 87 6.85 14.12 20.63
CA GLU A 87 6.87 12.96 21.51
C GLU A 87 8.25 12.35 21.71
N TRP A 88 8.98 12.09 20.62
CA TRP A 88 10.20 11.29 20.69
C TRP A 88 11.39 12.10 21.20
N LEU A 89 11.70 13.24 20.58
CA LEU A 89 12.86 14.07 20.90
C LEU A 89 12.84 14.62 22.33
N PRO A 90 11.70 15.11 22.88
CA PRO A 90 11.65 15.57 24.28
C PRO A 90 11.98 14.48 25.31
N LYS A 91 11.71 13.22 24.98
CA LYS A 91 11.98 12.07 25.86
C LYS A 91 13.36 11.46 25.63
N ASN A 92 13.93 11.69 24.45
CA ASN A 92 15.14 11.01 23.98
C ASN A 92 16.17 11.99 23.36
N PRO A 93 16.50 13.13 24.02
CA PRO A 93 17.24 14.23 23.39
C PRO A 93 18.67 13.88 22.95
N GLN A 94 19.25 12.80 23.49
CA GLN A 94 20.60 12.35 23.20
C GLN A 94 20.65 10.97 22.53
N ASN A 95 19.50 10.34 22.29
CA ASN A 95 19.47 9.01 21.69
C ASN A 95 19.52 9.10 20.17
N VAL A 96 19.69 7.94 19.54
CA VAL A 96 19.59 7.77 18.09
C VAL A 96 18.21 7.22 17.76
N LEU A 97 17.45 7.92 16.91
CA LEU A 97 16.20 7.45 16.36
C LEU A 97 16.49 6.36 15.33
N ARG A 98 16.07 5.13 15.62
CA ARG A 98 16.26 3.99 14.70
C ARG A 98 15.02 3.81 13.85
N VAL A 99 15.19 3.90 12.53
CA VAL A 99 14.12 3.69 11.55
C VAL A 99 14.44 2.52 10.63
N LEU A 100 13.45 1.70 10.33
CA LEU A 100 13.52 0.66 9.30
C LEU A 100 12.64 1.04 8.12
N SER A 101 13.13 0.95 6.88
CA SER A 101 12.32 1.02 5.66
C SER A 101 12.46 -0.30 4.90
N VAL A 102 11.35 -1.03 4.74
CA VAL A 102 11.32 -2.35 4.09
C VAL A 102 9.99 -2.55 3.37
N PRO A 103 9.97 -2.68 2.03
CA PRO A 103 11.09 -2.70 1.11
C PRO A 103 11.52 -1.28 0.79
N CYS A 104 12.82 -1.06 0.56
CA CYS A 104 13.32 0.28 0.25
C CYS A 104 13.39 0.59 -1.25
N ALA A 105 13.21 -0.41 -2.12
CA ALA A 105 13.33 -0.29 -3.57
C ALA A 105 14.62 0.45 -3.97
N THR A 106 14.52 1.45 -4.85
CA THR A 106 15.64 2.27 -5.33
C THR A 106 16.04 3.40 -4.38
N GLY A 107 15.57 3.40 -3.13
CA GLY A 107 16.05 4.26 -2.05
C GLY A 107 15.27 5.56 -1.82
N GLU A 108 14.26 5.87 -2.64
CA GLU A 108 13.49 7.11 -2.47
C GLU A 108 12.79 7.21 -1.11
N GLU A 109 12.24 6.12 -0.57
CA GLU A 109 11.60 6.11 0.75
C GLU A 109 12.59 6.38 1.90
N PRO A 110 13.66 5.59 2.11
CA PRO A 110 14.58 5.84 3.22
C PRO A 110 15.25 7.21 3.14
N TYR A 111 15.52 7.74 1.94
CA TYR A 111 16.02 9.10 1.79
C TYR A 111 14.95 10.18 2.06
N SER A 112 13.68 9.92 1.77
CA SER A 112 12.59 10.81 2.18
C SER A 112 12.44 10.86 3.70
N ILE A 113 12.59 9.71 4.38
CA ILE A 113 12.64 9.61 5.85
C ILE A 113 13.81 10.45 6.37
N ALA A 114 15.01 10.22 5.83
CA ALA A 114 16.24 10.92 6.19
C ALA A 114 16.09 12.45 6.11
N ILE A 115 15.57 12.95 4.97
CA ILE A 115 15.32 14.37 4.75
C ILE A 115 14.26 14.89 5.72
N ALA A 116 13.15 14.17 5.91
CA ALA A 116 12.09 14.59 6.84
C ALA A 116 12.62 14.76 8.27
N LEU A 117 13.49 13.86 8.73
CA LEU A 117 14.07 13.92 10.07
C LEU A 117 15.05 15.09 10.22
N LEU A 118 15.86 15.39 9.20
CA LEU A 118 16.71 16.58 9.19
C LEU A 118 15.87 17.87 9.22
N GLU A 119 14.78 17.92 8.44
CA GLU A 119 13.86 19.06 8.45
C GLU A 119 13.08 19.21 9.77
N ALA A 120 12.95 18.12 10.54
CA ALA A 120 12.43 18.17 11.91
C ALA A 120 13.48 18.67 12.93
N GLY A 121 14.70 18.99 12.51
CA GLY A 121 15.75 19.54 13.36
C GLY A 121 16.60 18.49 14.08
N LEU A 122 16.51 17.21 13.71
CA LEU A 122 17.45 16.21 14.22
C LEU A 122 18.82 16.37 13.56
N ASN A 123 19.88 16.18 14.34
CA ASN A 123 21.23 16.06 13.78
C ASN A 123 21.38 14.71 13.07
N SER A 124 22.20 14.65 12.03
CA SER A 124 22.47 13.41 11.29
C SER A 124 23.03 12.30 12.20
N THR A 125 23.77 12.65 13.24
CA THR A 125 24.31 11.69 14.23
C THR A 125 23.25 11.09 15.15
N ASN A 126 22.06 11.70 15.23
CA ASN A 126 20.92 11.20 16.01
C ASN A 126 19.95 10.37 15.16
N ILE A 127 20.30 10.05 13.91
CA ILE A 127 19.46 9.33 12.96
C ILE A 127 20.20 8.07 12.50
N HIS A 128 19.53 6.91 12.58
CA HIS A 128 20.00 5.67 11.98
C HIS A 128 18.86 5.04 11.19
N ILE A 129 19.05 4.85 9.88
CA ILE A 129 18.04 4.26 9.01
C ILE A 129 18.60 2.97 8.41
N ASP A 130 17.98 1.84 8.71
CA ASP A 130 18.22 0.60 7.98
C ASP A 130 17.18 0.49 6.84
N ALA A 131 17.66 0.30 5.62
CA ALA A 131 16.85 0.21 4.40
C ALA A 131 17.07 -1.16 3.77
N VAL A 132 16.00 -1.94 3.63
CA VAL A 132 16.11 -3.36 3.26
C VAL A 132 15.34 -3.64 1.98
N ASP A 133 15.93 -4.41 1.07
CA ASP A 133 15.25 -4.91 -0.12
C ASP A 133 15.79 -6.29 -0.52
N VAL A 134 14.96 -7.08 -1.20
CA VAL A 134 15.36 -8.37 -1.77
C VAL A 134 16.18 -8.18 -3.05
N SER A 135 15.95 -7.10 -3.80
CA SER A 135 16.61 -6.80 -5.06
C SER A 135 17.95 -6.11 -4.84
N ASN A 136 19.05 -6.84 -5.02
CA ASN A 136 20.39 -6.26 -4.95
C ASN A 136 20.60 -5.18 -6.03
N LYS A 137 19.96 -5.32 -7.20
CA LYS A 137 19.96 -4.30 -8.26
C LYS A 137 19.33 -2.98 -7.79
N CYS A 138 18.24 -3.04 -7.03
CA CYS A 138 17.62 -1.86 -6.45
C CYS A 138 18.49 -1.23 -5.37
N LEU A 139 19.08 -2.04 -4.49
CA LEU A 139 20.02 -1.57 -3.46
C LEU A 139 21.23 -0.86 -4.06
N LEU A 140 21.84 -1.41 -5.12
CA LEU A 140 22.96 -0.76 -5.82
C LEU A 140 22.57 0.59 -6.43
N LYS A 141 21.33 0.74 -6.94
CA LYS A 141 20.81 2.03 -7.40
C LYS A 141 20.62 3.00 -6.22
N ALA A 142 20.06 2.52 -5.13
CA ALA A 142 19.82 3.29 -3.92
C ALA A 142 21.14 3.83 -3.31
N GLN A 143 22.16 3.00 -3.24
CA GLN A 143 23.51 3.37 -2.78
C GLN A 143 24.18 4.42 -3.67
N ARG A 144 23.97 4.35 -5.00
CA ARG A 144 24.46 5.38 -5.93
C ARG A 144 23.78 6.73 -5.68
N ALA A 145 22.50 6.72 -5.31
CA ALA A 145 21.69 7.89 -4.98
C ALA A 145 21.66 8.96 -6.09
N ILE A 146 21.56 8.49 -7.35
CA ILE A 146 21.42 9.32 -8.55
C ILE A 146 20.04 9.03 -9.14
N TYR A 147 19.21 10.07 -9.23
CA TYR A 147 17.81 9.96 -9.59
C TYR A 147 17.48 10.79 -10.82
N ASN A 148 16.43 10.42 -11.54
CA ASN A 148 15.91 11.19 -12.67
C ASN A 148 14.64 11.96 -12.28
N GLN A 149 14.10 12.76 -13.20
CA GLN A 149 12.93 13.57 -12.93
C GLN A 149 11.68 12.75 -12.51
N TYR A 150 11.57 11.48 -12.93
CA TYR A 150 10.42 10.63 -12.60
C TYR A 150 10.39 10.18 -11.13
N SER A 151 11.53 10.23 -10.44
CA SER A 151 11.61 9.99 -8.99
C SER A 151 11.04 11.17 -8.18
N PHE A 152 10.79 12.33 -8.81
CA PHE A 152 10.21 13.52 -8.18
C PHE A 152 8.79 13.76 -8.72
N ARG A 153 7.78 13.45 -7.90
CA ARG A 153 6.37 13.62 -8.27
C ARG A 153 5.69 14.67 -7.38
N GLY A 154 4.66 15.32 -7.92
CA GLY A 154 3.85 16.31 -7.19
C GLY A 154 4.42 17.75 -7.23
N ASN A 155 3.71 18.66 -6.56
CA ASN A 155 3.86 20.10 -6.76
C ASN A 155 4.87 20.81 -5.85
N SER A 156 5.41 20.13 -4.82
CA SER A 156 6.37 20.73 -3.87
C SER A 156 7.73 20.03 -3.96
N GLN A 157 8.64 20.60 -4.74
CA GLN A 157 10.00 20.08 -4.93
C GLN A 157 11.07 20.91 -4.20
N SER A 158 10.69 21.72 -3.21
CA SER A 158 11.65 22.59 -2.49
C SER A 158 12.78 21.81 -1.78
N PHE A 159 12.55 20.54 -1.42
CA PHE A 159 13.60 19.68 -0.87
C PHE A 159 14.61 19.26 -1.94
N GLN A 160 14.19 19.15 -3.21
CA GLN A 160 15.07 18.79 -4.32
C GLN A 160 16.18 19.82 -4.47
N GLU A 161 15.82 21.11 -4.46
CA GLU A 161 16.77 22.23 -4.53
C GLU A 161 17.76 22.26 -3.36
N ARG A 162 17.35 21.78 -2.17
CA ARG A 162 18.18 21.80 -0.95
C ARG A 162 19.11 20.59 -0.83
N TYR A 163 18.64 19.41 -1.21
CA TYR A 163 19.32 18.14 -0.93
C TYR A 163 19.89 17.46 -2.16
N PHE A 164 19.59 17.96 -3.36
CA PHE A 164 20.09 17.39 -4.61
C PHE A 164 20.87 18.41 -5.44
N GLN A 165 21.88 17.89 -6.12
CA GLN A 165 22.63 18.63 -7.14
C GLN A 165 22.30 18.06 -8.52
N ALA A 166 21.88 18.94 -9.44
CA ALA A 166 21.69 18.55 -10.83
C ALA A 166 23.05 18.32 -11.51
N THR A 167 23.18 17.21 -12.23
CA THR A 167 24.35 16.81 -13.01
C THR A 167 23.90 16.23 -14.35
N GLU A 168 24.85 15.96 -15.26
CA GLU A 168 24.55 15.27 -16.53
C GLU A 168 23.95 13.87 -16.34
N ALA A 169 24.33 13.17 -15.26
CA ALA A 169 23.85 11.82 -14.96
C ALA A 169 22.46 11.82 -14.27
N GLY A 170 21.97 12.98 -13.84
CA GLY A 170 20.73 13.14 -13.07
C GLY A 170 20.93 13.96 -11.80
N TYR A 171 20.02 13.79 -10.85
CA TYR A 171 20.03 14.47 -9.56
C TYR A 171 20.78 13.65 -8.52
N HIS A 172 21.92 14.15 -8.08
CA HIS A 172 22.76 13.52 -7.05
C HIS A 172 22.30 13.96 -5.66
N LEU A 173 21.96 13.01 -4.80
CA LEU A 173 21.65 13.29 -3.40
C LEU A 173 22.91 13.68 -2.62
N CYS A 174 22.81 14.66 -1.73
CA CYS A 174 23.95 15.10 -0.93
C CYS A 174 24.44 14.03 0.06
N GLU A 175 25.75 14.01 0.30
CA GLU A 175 26.41 12.99 1.15
C GLU A 175 25.89 12.99 2.60
N GLN A 176 25.46 14.15 3.12
CA GLN A 176 24.87 14.23 4.46
C GLN A 176 23.64 13.33 4.59
N VAL A 177 22.77 13.29 3.58
CA VAL A 177 21.57 12.43 3.61
C VAL A 177 21.93 10.98 3.34
N LYS A 178 22.83 10.74 2.36
CA LYS A 178 23.28 9.39 2.00
C LYS A 178 23.85 8.62 3.18
N ASN A 179 24.70 9.27 3.99
CA ASN A 179 25.40 8.65 5.11
C ASN A 179 24.51 8.26 6.30
N MET A 180 23.22 8.65 6.30
CA MET A 180 22.27 8.25 7.35
C MET A 180 21.56 6.92 7.06
N VAL A 181 21.70 6.39 5.84
CA VAL A 181 21.00 5.20 5.38
C VAL A 181 21.97 4.04 5.18
N ASN A 182 21.72 2.94 5.88
CA ASN A 182 22.43 1.67 5.73
C ASN A 182 21.56 0.71 4.90
N PHE A 183 22.09 0.23 3.77
CA PHE A 183 21.37 -0.66 2.86
C PHE A 183 21.70 -2.13 3.14
N ILE A 184 20.67 -2.96 3.29
CA ILE A 184 20.79 -4.38 3.62
C ILE A 184 20.04 -5.20 2.57
N ASN A 185 20.66 -6.27 2.05
CA ASN A 185 19.94 -7.27 1.28
C ASN A 185 19.26 -8.25 2.23
N GLY A 186 17.92 -8.31 2.17
CA GLY A 186 17.16 -9.11 3.10
C GLY A 186 15.71 -9.31 2.67
N ASN A 187 15.09 -10.35 3.20
CA ASN A 187 13.73 -10.74 2.85
C ASN A 187 12.83 -10.76 4.09
N LEU A 188 11.81 -9.90 4.12
CA LEU A 188 10.85 -9.81 5.23
C LEU A 188 10.08 -11.12 5.48
N ALA A 189 9.96 -11.99 4.47
CA ALA A 189 9.30 -13.29 4.60
C ALA A 189 10.13 -14.31 5.41
N ASP A 190 11.40 -14.03 5.68
CA ASP A 190 12.29 -14.87 6.50
C ASP A 190 11.96 -14.71 8.00
N PRO A 191 11.63 -15.79 8.74
CA PRO A 191 11.40 -15.72 10.19
C PRO A 191 12.55 -15.10 10.99
N VAL A 192 13.81 -15.30 10.55
CA VAL A 192 15.00 -14.78 11.23
C VAL A 192 15.45 -13.42 10.69
N PHE A 193 14.62 -12.76 9.88
CA PHE A 193 14.87 -11.44 9.34
C PHE A 193 15.28 -10.45 10.45
N LEU A 194 16.50 -9.92 10.33
CA LEU A 194 17.11 -8.98 11.28
C LEU A 194 17.03 -9.43 12.75
N ALA A 195 17.16 -10.73 13.03
CA ALA A 195 17.05 -11.29 14.38
C ALA A 195 18.04 -10.66 15.39
N ASP A 196 19.25 -10.32 14.94
CA ASP A 196 20.32 -9.78 15.80
C ASP A 196 20.40 -8.25 15.81
N THR A 197 19.42 -7.56 15.22
CA THR A 197 19.43 -6.09 15.10
C THR A 197 18.70 -5.43 16.28
N PRO A 198 19.19 -4.29 16.82
CA PRO A 198 18.47 -3.55 17.84
C PRO A 198 17.09 -3.07 17.35
N LEU A 199 16.12 -3.03 18.26
CA LEU A 199 14.74 -2.63 17.98
C LEU A 199 14.64 -1.21 17.42
N TYR A 200 13.67 -1.01 16.53
CA TYR A 200 13.38 0.24 15.85
C TYR A 200 12.30 1.07 16.56
N ASP A 201 12.46 2.38 16.58
CA ASP A 201 11.44 3.33 17.04
C ASP A 201 10.31 3.47 16.01
N VAL A 202 10.69 3.42 14.73
CA VAL A 202 9.79 3.58 13.58
C VAL A 202 10.10 2.54 12.51
N VAL A 203 9.06 1.94 11.92
CA VAL A 203 9.18 1.03 10.78
C VAL A 203 8.24 1.52 9.68
N PHE A 204 8.75 1.61 8.45
CA PHE A 204 7.97 1.79 7.24
C PHE A 204 7.94 0.45 6.49
N CYS A 205 6.74 -0.10 6.32
CA CYS A 205 6.48 -1.30 5.53
C CYS A 205 5.29 -1.08 4.61
N ARG A 206 5.54 -0.42 3.48
CA ARG A 206 4.51 0.09 2.59
C ARG A 206 4.60 -0.55 1.21
N ASN A 207 3.44 -0.88 0.65
CA ASN A 207 3.29 -1.41 -0.70
C ASN A 207 4.12 -2.69 -0.94
N LEU A 208 4.17 -3.59 0.05
CA LEU A 208 4.88 -4.88 -0.05
C LEU A 208 4.00 -6.05 0.33
N LEU A 209 3.31 -5.95 1.47
CA LEU A 209 2.48 -7.01 1.99
C LEU A 209 1.36 -7.35 1.01
N ILE A 210 0.96 -6.43 0.14
CA ILE A 210 -0.01 -6.69 -0.94
C ILE A 210 0.42 -7.85 -1.87
N TYR A 211 1.72 -8.08 -2.06
CA TYR A 211 2.24 -9.14 -2.94
C TYR A 211 2.38 -10.49 -2.26
N PHE A 212 2.22 -10.55 -0.93
CA PHE A 212 2.43 -11.76 -0.16
C PHE A 212 1.17 -12.62 -0.07
N ASP A 213 1.37 -13.94 0.01
CA ASP A 213 0.27 -14.85 0.35
C ASP A 213 -0.14 -14.67 1.83
N VAL A 214 -1.30 -15.20 2.20
CA VAL A 214 -1.87 -15.05 3.56
C VAL A 214 -0.91 -15.50 4.66
N THR A 215 -0.24 -16.64 4.49
CA THR A 215 0.68 -17.18 5.50
C THR A 215 1.95 -16.34 5.62
N THR A 216 2.44 -15.83 4.49
CA THR A 216 3.59 -14.94 4.44
C THR A 216 3.25 -13.56 5.04
N LYS A 217 2.05 -13.02 4.81
CA LYS A 217 1.55 -11.79 5.45
C LYS A 217 1.58 -11.90 6.96
N GLU A 218 0.98 -12.96 7.51
CA GLU A 218 0.92 -13.18 8.96
C GLU A 218 2.32 -13.28 9.59
N ARG A 219 3.23 -14.03 8.96
CA ARG A 219 4.62 -14.14 9.43
C ARG A 219 5.35 -12.80 9.37
N SER A 220 5.21 -12.06 8.27
CA SER A 220 5.86 -10.76 8.09
C SER A 220 5.42 -9.77 9.17
N ILE A 221 4.13 -9.79 9.52
CA ILE A 221 3.59 -8.95 10.60
C ILE A 221 4.21 -9.31 11.95
N GLN A 222 4.37 -10.60 12.26
CA GLN A 222 5.03 -11.04 13.50
C GLN A 222 6.49 -10.58 13.56
N VAL A 223 7.20 -10.61 12.42
CA VAL A 223 8.56 -10.07 12.31
C VAL A 223 8.57 -8.56 12.55
N LEU A 224 7.67 -7.80 11.93
CA LEU A 224 7.54 -6.35 12.13
C LEU A 224 7.25 -6.01 13.60
N GLU A 225 6.32 -6.71 14.24
CA GLU A 225 6.02 -6.55 15.67
C GLU A 225 7.23 -6.85 16.55
N ARG A 226 8.01 -7.90 16.23
CA ARG A 226 9.23 -8.26 16.95
C ARG A 226 10.30 -7.17 16.84
N LEU A 227 10.45 -6.55 15.67
CA LEU A 227 11.47 -5.53 15.40
C LEU A 227 11.12 -4.15 15.96
N LEU A 228 9.84 -3.89 16.26
CA LEU A 228 9.36 -2.60 16.73
C LEU A 228 9.46 -2.48 18.25
N ARG A 229 10.00 -1.36 18.74
CA ARG A 229 10.01 -0.99 20.16
C ARG A 229 8.59 -0.87 20.71
N GLU A 230 8.47 -1.04 22.02
CA GLU A 230 7.25 -0.66 22.75
C GLU A 230 6.88 0.80 22.45
N LYS A 231 5.62 1.07 22.13
CA LYS A 231 5.12 2.38 21.67
C LYS A 231 5.74 2.90 20.37
N GLY A 232 6.50 2.08 19.64
CA GLY A 232 7.02 2.40 18.32
C GLY A 232 5.91 2.51 17.27
N LEU A 233 6.24 3.13 16.14
CA LEU A 233 5.31 3.37 15.04
C LEU A 233 5.58 2.45 13.84
N LEU A 234 4.53 1.86 13.28
CA LEU A 234 4.53 1.16 12.01
C LEU A 234 3.70 1.94 10.98
N PHE A 235 4.33 2.35 9.89
CA PHE A 235 3.66 2.91 8.72
C PHE A 235 3.43 1.80 7.69
N VAL A 236 2.20 1.69 7.18
CA VAL A 236 1.84 0.73 6.12
C VAL A 236 1.10 1.43 5.00
N GLY A 237 1.03 0.81 3.82
CA GLY A 237 0.28 1.35 2.70
C GLY A 237 -1.22 1.26 2.94
N HIS A 238 -1.98 2.09 2.23
CA HIS A 238 -3.44 2.20 2.38
C HIS A 238 -4.16 0.84 2.27
N ALA A 239 -3.79 0.01 1.28
CA ALA A 239 -4.37 -1.32 1.04
C ALA A 239 -3.93 -2.38 2.06
N GLU A 240 -2.96 -2.08 2.94
CA GLU A 240 -2.36 -3.04 3.87
C GLU A 240 -2.86 -2.87 5.30
N THR A 241 -3.49 -1.72 5.59
CA THR A 241 -4.04 -1.36 6.91
C THR A 241 -4.82 -2.50 7.55
N TRP A 242 -5.60 -3.22 6.74
CA TRP A 242 -6.51 -4.22 7.27
C TRP A 242 -5.84 -5.46 7.84
N LEU A 243 -4.60 -5.72 7.44
CA LEU A 243 -3.81 -6.83 7.92
C LEU A 243 -3.47 -6.67 9.42
N LEU A 244 -3.51 -5.45 9.95
CA LEU A 244 -3.06 -5.14 11.31
C LEU A 244 -4.14 -5.30 12.38
N PHE A 245 -5.41 -5.60 12.05
CA PHE A 245 -6.47 -5.65 13.08
C PHE A 245 -6.34 -6.74 14.13
N LYS A 246 -5.61 -7.81 13.84
CA LYS A 246 -5.42 -8.94 14.77
C LYS A 246 -4.15 -8.81 15.61
N THR A 247 -3.48 -7.66 15.53
CA THR A 247 -2.15 -7.43 16.09
C THR A 247 -2.20 -6.55 17.33
N GLN A 248 -1.05 -6.32 17.96
CA GLN A 248 -0.91 -5.37 19.06
C GLN A 248 -0.74 -3.92 18.57
N LEU A 249 -0.90 -3.68 17.26
CA LEU A 249 -0.71 -2.38 16.63
C LEU A 249 -2.05 -1.64 16.54
N ILE A 250 -2.14 -0.51 17.24
CA ILE A 250 -3.34 0.32 17.32
C ILE A 250 -3.21 1.47 16.34
N SER A 251 -4.21 1.65 15.47
CA SER A 251 -4.23 2.76 14.50
C SER A 251 -4.08 4.12 15.20
N VAL A 252 -3.18 4.95 14.67
CA VAL A 252 -3.01 6.33 15.12
C VAL A 252 -4.12 7.18 14.51
N ARG A 253 -4.89 7.87 15.35
CA ARG A 253 -6.04 8.69 14.95
C ARG A 253 -5.58 10.04 14.40
N GLN A 254 -5.01 10.06 13.20
CA GLN A 254 -4.67 11.29 12.50
C GLN A 254 -5.11 11.24 11.04
N ASN A 255 -5.66 12.35 10.54
CA ASN A 255 -6.26 12.43 9.22
C ASN A 255 -5.25 12.05 8.13
N SER A 256 -5.66 11.16 7.22
CA SER A 256 -4.92 10.76 6.03
C SER A 256 -3.57 10.08 6.26
N VAL A 257 -3.28 9.63 7.49
CA VAL A 257 -2.03 8.93 7.83
C VAL A 257 -2.34 7.48 8.16
N VAL A 258 -1.63 6.56 7.50
CA VAL A 258 -1.75 5.12 7.75
C VAL A 258 -0.58 4.67 8.64
N ALA A 259 -0.70 4.99 9.94
CA ALA A 259 0.30 4.63 10.95
C ALA A 259 -0.36 3.91 12.14
N HIS A 260 0.36 2.97 12.74
CA HIS A 260 -0.10 2.18 13.89
C HIS A 260 0.97 2.19 14.98
N ARG A 261 0.54 2.18 16.23
CA ARG A 261 1.41 2.21 17.40
C ARG A 261 1.37 0.87 18.13
N LYS A 262 2.53 0.31 18.48
CA LYS A 262 2.61 -0.91 19.28
C LYS A 262 2.13 -0.65 20.71
N SER A 263 1.13 -1.41 21.14
CA SER A 263 0.59 -1.35 22.50
C SER A 263 1.62 -1.88 23.50
N THR A 264 1.67 -1.29 24.70
CA THR A 264 2.48 -1.85 25.80
C THR A 264 1.78 -3.07 26.38
N GLY A 265 2.43 -4.23 26.30
CA GLY A 265 1.96 -5.47 26.93
C GLY A 265 1.68 -5.27 28.43
N GLY A 266 0.41 -5.03 28.77
CA GLY A 266 -0.02 -4.62 30.12
C GLY A 266 -1.23 -3.68 30.12
N GLU A 267 -1.42 -2.89 29.05
CA GLU A 267 -2.71 -2.28 28.77
C GLU A 267 -3.60 -3.35 28.15
N ASN A 268 -4.44 -3.97 28.99
CA ASN A 268 -5.51 -4.84 28.54
C ASN A 268 -6.15 -4.25 27.27
N VAL A 269 -6.26 -5.05 26.21
CA VAL A 269 -7.15 -4.86 25.04
C VAL A 269 -8.64 -4.87 25.46
N ARG A 270 -8.92 -4.55 26.73
CA ARG A 270 -10.20 -4.48 27.39
C ARG A 270 -10.17 -3.32 28.39
N LYS A 271 -10.39 -2.11 27.89
CA LYS A 271 -11.17 -1.01 28.51
C LYS A 271 -10.86 0.29 27.76
N ASN A 272 -11.69 0.61 26.76
CA ASN A 272 -11.91 1.99 26.35
C ASN A 272 -12.38 2.78 27.58
N HIS A 273 -11.48 3.49 28.26
CA HIS A 273 -11.88 4.50 29.23
C HIS A 273 -12.32 5.74 28.47
N HIS A 274 -13.64 5.91 28.43
CA HIS A 274 -14.32 7.16 28.15
C HIS A 274 -13.87 8.23 29.16
N PRO A 275 -13.48 9.45 28.73
CA PRO A 275 -13.75 10.63 29.53
C PRO A 275 -15.26 10.90 29.42
N ASN A 276 -15.94 10.73 30.56
CA ASN A 276 -17.35 11.07 30.76
C ASN A 276 -17.56 12.56 30.44
N LEU A 277 -18.22 12.89 29.33
CA LEU A 277 -18.84 14.19 29.17
C LEU A 277 -20.23 14.12 29.82
N GLN A 278 -20.33 14.73 31.00
CA GLN A 278 -21.58 14.99 31.68
C GLN A 278 -22.53 15.67 30.69
N ARG A 279 -23.65 15.00 30.42
CA ARG A 279 -24.80 15.56 29.73
C ARG A 279 -25.39 16.67 30.60
N GLN A 280 -25.14 17.93 30.26
CA GLN A 280 -26.08 19.00 30.57
C GLN A 280 -27.10 19.06 29.44
N GLY A 281 -28.35 18.78 29.80
CA GLY A 281 -29.46 18.68 28.88
C GLY A 281 -29.84 20.02 28.26
N PHE A 282 -30.32 19.94 27.02
CA PHE A 282 -31.32 20.85 26.51
C PHE A 282 -32.49 20.03 26.01
N THR A 283 -33.63 20.25 26.64
CA THR A 283 -34.95 19.71 26.34
C THR A 283 -35.58 20.42 25.15
N ASP A 284 -36.24 19.63 24.30
CA ASP A 284 -37.55 19.88 23.66
C ASP A 284 -37.82 21.20 22.91
N LYS A 285 -38.08 21.11 21.60
CA LYS A 285 -39.46 21.01 21.05
C LYS A 285 -39.56 21.20 19.52
N ASN A 286 -40.57 20.51 18.99
CA ASN A 286 -41.38 20.80 17.79
C ASN A 286 -41.20 19.93 16.53
N ILE A 287 -42.24 19.08 16.41
CA ILE A 287 -42.80 18.27 15.35
C ILE A 287 -43.48 19.16 14.29
N ASP A 288 -43.42 18.80 12.98
CA ASP A 288 -44.60 18.51 12.13
C ASP A 288 -44.28 18.30 10.63
N VAL A 289 -44.36 17.03 10.18
CA VAL A 289 -45.34 16.40 9.27
C VAL A 289 -45.78 17.06 7.92
N LEU A 290 -45.72 16.23 6.84
CA LEU A 290 -46.42 16.23 5.51
C LEU A 290 -45.94 17.27 4.46
N ASN A 291 -45.82 17.02 3.15
CA ASN A 291 -46.50 16.05 2.28
C ASN A 291 -45.80 15.92 0.89
N LYS A 292 -46.16 14.84 0.18
CA LYS A 292 -45.82 14.43 -1.21
C LYS A 292 -45.84 15.56 -2.25
N ARG A 293 -44.95 15.48 -3.27
CA ARG A 293 -45.29 15.86 -4.65
C ARG A 293 -44.45 15.14 -5.71
N GLN A 294 -45.15 14.70 -6.75
CA GLN A 294 -44.73 13.85 -7.87
C GLN A 294 -43.91 14.59 -8.94
N LEU A 295 -43.13 13.80 -9.69
CA LEU A 295 -42.40 14.12 -10.90
C LEU A 295 -43.30 14.50 -12.10
N PRO A 296 -42.86 15.39 -13.01
CA PRO A 296 -43.38 15.45 -14.36
C PRO A 296 -42.46 14.75 -15.39
N LYS A 297 -43.09 13.94 -16.24
CA LYS A 297 -42.55 13.36 -17.48
C LYS A 297 -42.50 14.42 -18.60
N LYS A 298 -41.52 14.33 -19.50
CA LYS A 298 -41.63 14.82 -20.89
C LYS A 298 -40.97 13.85 -21.87
N ASN A 299 -41.65 13.70 -23.02
CA ASN A 299 -41.42 12.73 -24.08
C ASN A 299 -40.49 13.26 -25.21
N HIS A 300 -39.79 12.31 -25.83
CA HIS A 300 -39.43 12.10 -27.25
C HIS A 300 -38.87 13.20 -28.16
N SER A 301 -37.69 12.90 -28.73
CA SER A 301 -37.36 12.98 -30.18
C SER A 301 -36.10 12.11 -30.39
N GLN A 302 -36.19 10.88 -30.88
CA GLN A 302 -35.98 10.44 -32.28
C GLN A 302 -34.79 11.10 -33.00
N PHE A 303 -33.70 10.34 -33.23
CA PHE A 303 -32.94 10.33 -34.49
C PHE A 303 -32.18 8.99 -34.68
N VAL A 304 -32.69 8.21 -35.64
CA VAL A 304 -32.06 7.36 -36.67
C VAL A 304 -30.77 6.57 -36.37
N ALA A 305 -30.92 5.25 -36.49
CA ALA A 305 -29.86 4.26 -36.66
C ALA A 305 -29.41 4.15 -38.12
N GLN A 306 -28.14 3.82 -38.35
CA GLN A 306 -27.69 3.23 -39.62
C GLN A 306 -26.75 2.05 -39.34
N GLU A 307 -26.97 1.02 -40.15
CA GLU A 307 -26.62 -0.38 -39.94
C GLU A 307 -25.19 -0.77 -40.34
N ARG A 308 -24.86 -1.99 -39.91
CA ARG A 308 -23.65 -2.79 -40.05
C ARG A 308 -23.29 -3.13 -41.50
N LEU A 309 -22.00 -3.41 -41.72
CA LEU A 309 -21.55 -4.45 -42.64
C LEU A 309 -20.54 -5.36 -41.95
N SER A 310 -20.69 -6.66 -42.18
CA SER A 310 -20.02 -7.79 -41.55
C SER A 310 -19.39 -8.69 -42.62
N VAL A 311 -18.16 -9.19 -42.41
CA VAL A 311 -17.61 -10.45 -42.98
C VAL A 311 -16.53 -10.95 -41.98
N ALA A 312 -16.79 -11.95 -41.12
CA ALA A 312 -16.47 -13.40 -41.23
C ALA A 312 -14.98 -13.69 -41.52
N SER A 313 -14.25 -14.65 -40.90
CA SER A 313 -14.43 -15.60 -39.79
C SER A 313 -13.13 -16.44 -39.73
N GLN A 314 -12.49 -16.62 -38.57
CA GLN A 314 -11.69 -17.82 -38.26
C GLN A 314 -11.79 -18.15 -36.76
N ASN A 315 -11.78 -19.45 -36.47
CA ASN A 315 -12.38 -20.15 -35.33
C ASN A 315 -11.85 -19.82 -33.91
N PRO A 316 -12.64 -20.13 -32.86
CA PRO A 316 -12.51 -19.53 -31.54
C PRO A 316 -11.55 -20.31 -30.63
N ILE A 317 -10.51 -19.63 -30.17
CA ILE A 317 -9.85 -19.95 -28.91
C ILE A 317 -10.73 -19.33 -27.82
N LEU A 318 -11.24 -20.15 -26.91
CA LEU A 318 -12.03 -19.71 -25.76
C LEU A 318 -11.30 -18.57 -25.03
N PRO A 319 -11.91 -17.38 -24.85
CA PRO A 319 -11.23 -16.26 -24.24
C PRO A 319 -11.07 -16.50 -22.74
N ILE A 320 -9.83 -16.69 -22.31
CA ILE A 320 -9.41 -16.42 -20.95
C ILE A 320 -9.54 -14.89 -20.74
N ASP A 321 -10.05 -14.51 -19.58
CA ASP A 321 -10.90 -13.34 -19.33
C ASP A 321 -10.19 -11.97 -19.49
N LEU A 322 -10.49 -11.23 -20.57
CA LEU A 322 -10.06 -9.82 -20.79
C LEU A 322 -10.45 -8.86 -19.65
N LYS A 323 -11.35 -9.28 -18.76
CA LYS A 323 -11.94 -8.48 -17.68
C LYS A 323 -10.98 -8.27 -16.50
N VAL A 324 -10.19 -9.28 -16.15
CA VAL A 324 -9.18 -9.21 -15.06
C VAL A 324 -8.12 -8.15 -15.38
N ASN A 325 -7.78 -7.97 -16.65
CA ASN A 325 -6.78 -6.99 -17.09
C ASN A 325 -7.18 -5.53 -16.77
N LEU A 326 -8.47 -5.18 -16.83
CA LEU A 326 -8.90 -3.79 -16.67
C LEU A 326 -8.81 -3.30 -15.22
N LEU A 327 -9.19 -4.14 -14.24
CA LEU A 327 -9.06 -3.81 -12.82
C LEU A 327 -7.61 -3.80 -12.36
N GLU A 328 -6.79 -4.74 -12.83
CA GLU A 328 -5.35 -4.73 -12.56
C GLU A 328 -4.67 -3.50 -13.17
N THR A 329 -5.07 -3.09 -14.37
CA THR A 329 -4.60 -1.82 -14.96
C THR A 329 -5.03 -0.61 -14.13
N ALA A 330 -6.28 -0.59 -13.63
CA ALA A 330 -6.76 0.48 -12.77
C ALA A 330 -5.97 0.55 -11.45
N ARG A 331 -5.64 -0.60 -10.86
CA ARG A 331 -4.80 -0.70 -9.66
C ARG A 331 -3.40 -0.17 -9.92
N ALA A 332 -2.76 -0.61 -11.00
CA ALA A 332 -1.45 -0.10 -11.40
C ALA A 332 -1.46 1.42 -11.65
N LEU A 333 -2.53 1.98 -12.23
CA LEU A 333 -2.65 3.43 -12.41
C LEU A 333 -2.84 4.18 -11.08
N ALA A 334 -3.60 3.61 -10.15
CA ALA A 334 -3.76 4.15 -8.81
C ALA A 334 -2.43 4.18 -8.06
N ASP A 335 -1.68 3.08 -8.14
CA ASP A 335 -0.35 2.95 -7.54
C ASP A 335 0.65 3.92 -8.17
N ARG A 336 0.48 4.29 -9.44
CA ARG A 336 1.25 5.35 -10.12
C ARG A 336 0.86 6.77 -9.72
N GLY A 337 -0.19 6.95 -8.91
CA GLY A 337 -0.76 8.25 -8.59
C GLY A 337 -1.57 8.88 -9.73
N ARG A 338 -1.86 8.12 -10.80
CA ARG A 338 -2.75 8.54 -11.90
C ARG A 338 -4.21 8.26 -11.52
N LEU A 339 -4.65 8.91 -10.43
CA LEU A 339 -5.89 8.58 -9.74
C LEU A 339 -7.13 8.80 -10.62
N ASP A 340 -7.18 9.86 -11.41
CA ASP A 340 -8.31 10.12 -12.33
C ASP A 340 -8.50 9.01 -13.37
N GLU A 341 -7.40 8.48 -13.90
CA GLU A 341 -7.45 7.41 -14.90
C GLU A 341 -7.81 6.06 -14.27
N ALA A 342 -7.33 5.80 -13.06
CA ALA A 342 -7.74 4.64 -12.27
C ALA A 342 -9.25 4.67 -12.00
N VAL A 343 -9.80 5.82 -11.58
CA VAL A 343 -11.24 6.02 -11.39
C VAL A 343 -12.00 5.75 -12.69
N LYS A 344 -11.51 6.25 -13.82
CA LYS A 344 -12.14 6.02 -15.13
C LYS A 344 -12.19 4.52 -15.46
N LEU A 345 -11.07 3.82 -15.34
CA LEU A 345 -11.04 2.38 -15.62
C LEU A 345 -11.91 1.57 -14.66
N CYS A 346 -11.95 1.91 -13.37
CA CYS A 346 -12.87 1.29 -12.43
C CYS A 346 -14.33 1.48 -12.83
N ASN A 347 -14.72 2.69 -13.27
CA ASN A 347 -16.08 2.96 -13.75
C ASN A 347 -16.38 2.23 -15.07
N ASP A 348 -15.43 2.21 -16.00
CA ASP A 348 -15.57 1.48 -17.27
C ASP A 348 -15.76 -0.03 -17.02
N TYR A 349 -15.07 -0.58 -16.04
CA TYR A 349 -15.26 -1.95 -15.57
C TYR A 349 -16.65 -2.16 -14.94
N LEU A 350 -17.06 -1.28 -14.03
CA LEU A 350 -18.36 -1.35 -13.34
C LEU A 350 -19.55 -1.16 -14.29
N ASN A 351 -19.39 -0.42 -15.38
CA ASN A 351 -20.41 -0.28 -16.42
C ASN A 351 -20.72 -1.64 -17.09
N GLN A 352 -19.71 -2.51 -17.19
CA GLN A 352 -19.85 -3.86 -17.74
C GLN A 352 -20.18 -4.89 -16.66
N ASN A 353 -19.74 -4.67 -15.41
CA ASN A 353 -19.87 -5.58 -14.28
C ASN A 353 -20.37 -4.85 -13.04
N GLN A 354 -21.68 -4.55 -13.01
CA GLN A 354 -22.30 -3.72 -11.96
C GLN A 354 -22.24 -4.33 -10.54
N ALA A 355 -22.00 -5.64 -10.43
CA ALA A 355 -21.99 -6.41 -9.19
C ALA A 355 -20.59 -6.93 -8.82
N SER A 356 -19.53 -6.13 -9.02
CA SER A 356 -18.18 -6.49 -8.62
C SER A 356 -17.78 -5.81 -7.30
N THR A 357 -17.61 -6.63 -6.26
CA THR A 357 -17.13 -6.16 -4.94
C THR A 357 -15.74 -5.56 -5.02
N GLU A 358 -14.82 -6.22 -5.72
CA GLU A 358 -13.41 -5.81 -5.87
C GLU A 358 -13.29 -4.47 -6.62
N ALA A 359 -14.11 -4.23 -7.64
CA ALA A 359 -14.12 -2.98 -8.37
C ALA A 359 -14.60 -1.80 -7.51
N TYR A 360 -15.65 -2.01 -6.69
CA TYR A 360 -16.11 -0.98 -5.76
C TYR A 360 -15.14 -0.72 -4.62
N LEU A 361 -14.45 -1.75 -4.14
CA LEU A 361 -13.38 -1.62 -3.16
C LEU A 361 -12.22 -0.77 -3.71
N LEU A 362 -11.70 -1.13 -4.89
CA LEU A 362 -10.62 -0.38 -5.54
C LEU A 362 -11.05 1.06 -5.82
N LEU A 363 -12.24 1.27 -6.38
CA LEU A 363 -12.77 2.62 -6.62
C LEU A 363 -12.84 3.44 -5.32
N GLY A 364 -13.26 2.83 -4.22
CA GLY A 364 -13.28 3.48 -2.91
C GLY A 364 -11.89 3.86 -2.41
N GLN A 365 -10.90 2.99 -2.56
CA GLN A 365 -9.50 3.24 -2.20
C GLN A 365 -8.91 4.40 -3.01
N VAL A 366 -9.13 4.42 -4.33
CA VAL A 366 -8.67 5.50 -5.22
C VAL A 366 -9.34 6.82 -4.86
N GLN A 367 -10.66 6.82 -4.64
CA GLN A 367 -11.40 8.02 -4.22
C GLN A 367 -10.94 8.54 -2.86
N GLN A 368 -10.60 7.65 -1.93
CA GLN A 368 -10.04 8.01 -0.62
C GLN A 368 -8.67 8.68 -0.78
N ALA A 369 -7.79 8.13 -1.64
CA ALA A 369 -6.49 8.75 -1.96
C ALA A 369 -6.66 10.14 -2.61
N MET A 370 -7.74 10.36 -3.36
CA MET A 370 -8.12 11.67 -3.90
C MET A 370 -8.80 12.61 -2.89
N SER A 371 -8.87 12.24 -1.60
CA SER A 371 -9.62 12.97 -0.56
C SER A 371 -11.13 13.11 -0.82
N GLN A 372 -11.71 12.29 -1.71
CA GLN A 372 -13.14 12.27 -2.05
C GLN A 372 -13.92 11.36 -1.09
N ASN A 373 -13.88 11.68 0.20
CA ASN A 373 -14.36 10.82 1.29
C ASN A 373 -15.83 10.38 1.13
N GLU A 374 -16.75 11.28 0.76
CA GLU A 374 -18.16 10.90 0.57
C GLU A 374 -18.36 9.86 -0.55
N ARG A 375 -17.61 10.00 -1.65
CA ARG A 375 -17.66 9.04 -2.76
C ARG A 375 -17.02 7.71 -2.36
N ALA A 376 -15.88 7.76 -1.67
CA ALA A 376 -15.22 6.57 -1.15
C ALA A 376 -16.15 5.78 -0.22
N ALA A 377 -16.85 6.46 0.70
CA ALA A 377 -17.83 5.84 1.58
C ALA A 377 -18.94 5.11 0.79
N GLN A 378 -19.48 5.73 -0.25
CA GLN A 378 -20.51 5.13 -1.09
C GLN A 378 -19.98 3.88 -1.82
N SER A 379 -18.75 3.93 -2.33
CA SER A 379 -18.10 2.80 -3.00
C SER A 379 -17.89 1.63 -2.02
N PHE A 380 -17.37 1.89 -0.81
CA PHE A 380 -17.23 0.85 0.22
C PHE A 380 -18.57 0.29 0.66
N GLN A 381 -19.61 1.12 0.82
CA GLN A 381 -20.96 0.66 1.13
C GLN A 381 -21.52 -0.26 0.05
N LYS A 382 -21.27 0.02 -1.24
CA LYS A 382 -21.66 -0.87 -2.34
C LYS A 382 -20.90 -2.19 -2.29
N ALA A 383 -19.59 -2.17 -2.01
CA ALA A 383 -18.82 -3.40 -1.82
C ALA A 383 -19.37 -4.25 -0.66
N ILE A 384 -19.69 -3.63 0.48
CA ILE A 384 -20.31 -4.30 1.65
C ILE A 384 -21.72 -4.80 1.33
N TYR A 385 -22.49 -4.09 0.51
CA TYR A 385 -23.81 -4.52 0.09
C TYR A 385 -23.75 -5.80 -0.74
N LEU A 386 -22.79 -5.88 -1.68
CA LEU A 386 -22.56 -7.07 -2.50
C LEU A 386 -22.00 -8.24 -1.69
N GLN A 387 -21.07 -7.96 -0.78
CA GLN A 387 -20.47 -8.96 0.11
C GLN A 387 -20.47 -8.46 1.55
N PRO A 388 -21.52 -8.76 2.33
CA PRO A 388 -21.68 -8.33 3.73
C PRO A 388 -20.56 -8.74 4.68
N THR A 389 -19.76 -9.73 4.31
CA THR A 389 -18.64 -10.25 5.09
C THR A 389 -17.28 -9.74 4.61
N HIS A 390 -17.24 -8.84 3.61
CA HIS A 390 -15.99 -8.33 3.05
C HIS A 390 -15.26 -7.43 4.05
N GLN A 391 -14.26 -8.00 4.72
CA GLN A 391 -13.58 -7.35 5.83
C GLN A 391 -12.87 -6.06 5.42
N GLU A 392 -12.17 -6.06 4.28
CA GLU A 392 -11.42 -4.88 3.81
C GLU A 392 -12.32 -3.66 3.56
N ALA A 393 -13.46 -3.85 2.89
CA ALA A 393 -14.43 -2.77 2.67
C ALA A 393 -15.03 -2.24 3.99
N LEU A 394 -15.32 -3.14 4.95
CA LEU A 394 -15.78 -2.76 6.29
C LEU A 394 -14.73 -1.91 7.02
N THR A 395 -13.47 -2.30 6.91
CA THR A 395 -12.33 -1.58 7.49
C THR A 395 -12.20 -0.18 6.92
N HIS A 396 -12.14 -0.05 5.60
CA HIS A 396 -11.97 1.26 4.97
C HIS A 396 -13.12 2.19 5.34
N LEU A 397 -14.36 1.67 5.36
CA LEU A 397 -15.51 2.46 5.80
C LEU A 397 -15.43 2.83 7.30
N ALA A 398 -14.94 1.94 8.17
CA ALA A 398 -14.79 2.23 9.59
C ALA A 398 -13.78 3.36 9.83
N LEU A 399 -12.59 3.27 9.22
CA LEU A 399 -11.55 4.30 9.29
C LEU A 399 -12.04 5.64 8.75
N LEU A 400 -12.80 5.61 7.65
CA LEU A 400 -13.39 6.81 7.06
C LEU A 400 -14.44 7.44 7.98
N LYS A 401 -15.23 6.64 8.71
CA LYS A 401 -16.20 7.14 9.68
C LYS A 401 -15.51 7.70 10.94
N GLU A 402 -14.42 7.11 11.38
CA GLU A 402 -13.57 7.69 12.43
C GLU A 402 -13.02 9.05 12.00
N HIS A 403 -12.52 9.14 10.76
CA HIS A 403 -12.03 10.38 10.17
C HIS A 403 -13.11 11.47 10.10
N GLN A 404 -14.36 11.11 9.86
CA GLN A 404 -15.50 12.03 9.86
C GLN A 404 -16.01 12.39 11.28
N GLY A 405 -15.37 11.90 12.35
CA GLY A 405 -15.83 12.10 13.73
C GLY A 405 -17.05 11.26 14.12
N ASN A 406 -17.48 10.33 13.27
CA ASN A 406 -18.65 9.46 13.49
C ASN A 406 -18.24 8.19 14.27
N ALA A 407 -17.79 8.38 15.51
CA ALA A 407 -17.27 7.31 16.36
C ALA A 407 -18.27 6.16 16.57
N ASP A 408 -19.56 6.45 16.71
CA ASP A 408 -20.59 5.43 16.92
C ASP A 408 -20.76 4.52 15.69
N SER A 409 -20.77 5.11 14.49
CA SER A 409 -20.87 4.33 13.25
C SER A 409 -19.62 3.49 13.00
N ALA A 410 -18.44 4.05 13.29
CA ALA A 410 -17.18 3.31 13.21
C ALA A 410 -17.16 2.12 14.19
N ASN A 411 -17.59 2.33 15.43
CA ASN A 411 -17.67 1.28 16.45
C ASN A 411 -18.56 0.11 16.02
N LEU A 412 -19.71 0.39 15.39
CA LEU A 412 -20.60 -0.67 14.87
C LEU A 412 -19.91 -1.50 13.77
N LEU A 413 -19.16 -0.84 12.88
CA LEU A 413 -18.39 -1.53 11.84
C LEU A 413 -17.26 -2.37 12.44
N TRP A 414 -16.52 -1.84 13.43
CA TRP A 414 -15.50 -2.59 14.16
C TRP A 414 -16.06 -3.82 14.88
N GLN A 415 -17.20 -3.68 15.56
CA GLN A 415 -17.88 -4.81 16.20
C GLN A 415 -18.29 -5.89 15.18
N ARG A 416 -18.75 -5.48 13.99
CA ARG A 416 -19.10 -6.40 12.91
C ARG A 416 -17.87 -7.14 12.39
N ILE A 417 -16.76 -6.44 12.14
CA ILE A 417 -15.49 -7.05 11.73
C ILE A 417 -15.01 -8.05 12.80
N HIS A 418 -15.12 -7.71 14.07
CA HIS A 418 -14.73 -8.62 15.16
C HIS A 418 -15.57 -9.90 15.21
N ARG A 419 -16.89 -9.82 14.95
CA ARG A 419 -17.77 -11.01 14.90
C ARG A 419 -17.44 -11.93 13.73
N LEU A 420 -17.09 -11.37 12.57
CA LEU A 420 -16.69 -12.14 11.39
C LEU A 420 -15.40 -12.94 11.59
N ASN A 421 -14.59 -12.60 12.60
CA ASN A 421 -13.32 -13.23 12.89
C ASN A 421 -13.39 -14.30 14.01
N LYS A 422 -14.56 -14.52 14.62
CA LYS A 422 -14.78 -15.57 15.64
C LYS A 422 -15.26 -16.90 15.08
N HIS A 423 -15.56 -16.94 13.78
CA HIS A 423 -15.91 -18.11 13.00
C HIS A 423 -14.85 -18.29 11.93
#